data_AF-A0A7K0D1L1-F1
#
_entry.id   AF-A0A7K0D1L1-F1
#
_cell.length_a   1.000
_cell.length_b   1.000
_cell.length_c   1.000
_cell.angle_alpha   90.00
_cell.angle_beta   90.00
_cell.angle_gamma   90.00
#
_symmetry.space_group_name_H-M   'P 1'
#
loop_
_entity.id
_entity.type
_entity.pdbx_description
1 polymer ?
#
loop_
_entity_poly.entity_id
_entity_poly.type
_entity_poly.pdbx_seq_one_letter_code
_entity_poly.pdbx_strand_id
1 'polypeptide(L)'
;MAGGVDGVEEIDYDELGVAEMMAEVVTRITEFEQVDEPVDGEYLAAGLLAVGYGESADYLEAFVRMFADRAEELATPGALAFLRCVTSLTAEPVRTVAREAADRLAAAGVVPPAWVPELDEPLTAGEFVRWPDTDGTGATLFGSFARAGRTDGFLIFVDDENCGAAYDLAPFVGEGLIESRRLTDEQEPADEEPVTAGEFRWQVQAALDARMVHDRGARDAGVEWEEPEEDDAIPHEVAEVVARARLRILPVAAKPLPIHVHPEFEAGLV
;
A
#
# COMPACT_ATOMS: atom_id res chain seq x y z
N MET A 1 49.56 9.05 -24.98
CA MET A 1 48.32 9.83 -24.75
C MET A 1 47.18 8.89 -25.11
N ALA A 2 46.83 7.90 -24.29
CA ALA A 2 46.14 8.03 -22.99
C ALA A 2 44.88 8.90 -23.15
N GLY A 3 43.65 8.44 -22.93
CA GLY A 3 43.18 7.15 -22.43
C GLY A 3 41.73 6.94 -22.87
N GLY A 4 41.32 5.67 -22.95
CA GLY A 4 39.91 5.31 -23.00
C GLY A 4 39.27 5.63 -21.65
N VAL A 5 38.09 6.22 -21.69
CA VAL A 5 37.24 6.36 -20.51
C VAL A 5 36.42 5.09 -20.43
N ASP A 6 36.94 4.20 -19.61
CA ASP A 6 36.27 3.07 -19.00
C ASP A 6 35.37 3.58 -17.86
N GLY A 7 34.29 2.86 -17.56
CA GLY A 7 33.42 3.13 -16.41
C GLY A 7 32.00 3.56 -16.77
N VAL A 8 31.28 2.72 -17.51
CA VAL A 8 29.88 2.49 -17.14
C VAL A 8 29.97 1.42 -16.06
N GLU A 9 29.67 1.77 -14.81
CA GLU A 9 29.46 0.79 -13.75
C GLU A 9 28.28 -0.08 -14.18
N GLU A 10 28.60 -1.22 -14.78
CA GLU A 10 27.69 -2.33 -14.93
C GLU A 10 27.36 -2.76 -13.50
N ILE A 11 26.15 -2.46 -13.04
CA ILE A 11 25.65 -3.01 -11.77
C ILE A 11 25.57 -4.52 -12.01
N ASP A 12 26.58 -5.24 -11.56
CA ASP A 12 26.63 -6.70 -11.54
C ASP A 12 25.62 -7.17 -10.49
N TYR A 13 24.35 -7.27 -10.92
CA TYR A 13 23.32 -7.99 -10.19
C TYR A 13 23.71 -9.48 -10.24
N ASP A 14 24.66 -9.88 -9.38
CA ASP A 14 25.16 -11.26 -9.33
C ASP A 14 23.95 -12.21 -9.17
N GLU A 15 23.96 -13.33 -9.91
CA GLU A 15 22.86 -14.32 -9.93
C GLU A 15 22.48 -14.80 -8.50
N LEU A 16 23.44 -14.69 -7.58
CA LEU A 16 23.28 -14.89 -6.13
C LEU A 16 22.24 -13.96 -5.49
N GLY A 17 22.21 -12.67 -5.82
CA GLY A 17 21.28 -11.71 -5.22
C GLY A 17 19.83 -11.92 -5.67
N VAL A 18 19.63 -12.27 -6.95
CA VAL A 18 18.30 -12.61 -7.47
C VAL A 18 17.82 -13.94 -6.88
N ALA A 19 18.70 -14.94 -6.76
CA ALA A 19 18.34 -16.21 -6.15
C ALA A 19 17.95 -16.07 -4.66
N GLU A 20 18.64 -15.22 -3.92
CA GLU A 20 18.34 -14.92 -2.52
C GLU A 20 17.00 -14.18 -2.39
N MET A 21 16.78 -13.12 -3.19
CA MET A 21 15.48 -12.43 -3.25
C MET A 21 14.35 -13.41 -3.56
N MET A 22 14.53 -14.31 -4.53
CA MET A 22 13.52 -15.31 -4.88
C MET A 22 13.30 -16.36 -3.79
N ALA A 23 14.33 -16.71 -3.03
CA ALA A 23 14.19 -17.59 -1.87
C ALA A 23 13.39 -16.91 -0.75
N GLU A 24 13.58 -15.61 -0.55
CA GLU A 24 12.77 -14.82 0.40
C GLU A 24 11.31 -14.76 -0.05
N VAL A 25 11.05 -14.44 -1.33
CA VAL A 25 9.69 -14.44 -1.90
C VAL A 25 8.96 -15.76 -1.66
N VAL A 26 9.65 -16.88 -1.89
CA VAL A 26 9.09 -18.22 -1.63
C VAL A 26 8.75 -18.39 -0.16
N THR A 27 9.66 -17.99 0.72
CA THR A 27 9.46 -18.07 2.17
C THR A 27 8.21 -17.29 2.56
N ARG A 28 8.08 -16.05 2.10
CA ARG A 28 6.89 -15.20 2.35
C ARG A 28 5.61 -15.81 1.77
N ILE A 29 5.63 -16.37 0.56
CA ILE A 29 4.45 -17.04 -0.02
C ILE A 29 4.02 -18.25 0.85
N THR A 30 4.97 -18.99 1.43
CA THR A 30 4.63 -20.12 2.31
C THR A 30 4.06 -19.69 3.67
N GLU A 31 4.37 -18.49 4.15
CA GLU A 31 3.83 -17.94 5.41
C GLU A 31 2.31 -17.78 5.38
N PHE A 32 1.70 -17.63 4.20
CA PHE A 32 0.23 -17.57 4.04
C PHE A 32 -0.50 -18.80 4.57
N GLU A 33 0.17 -19.93 4.74
CA GLU A 33 -0.44 -21.12 5.38
C GLU A 33 -0.64 -20.96 6.88
N GLN A 34 0.07 -20.02 7.51
CA GLN A 34 -0.04 -19.71 8.94
C GLN A 34 -0.93 -18.49 9.21
N VAL A 35 -1.47 -17.87 8.16
CA VAL A 35 -2.40 -16.75 8.26
C VAL A 35 -3.80 -17.28 8.58
N ASP A 36 -4.41 -16.70 9.60
CA ASP A 36 -5.77 -17.04 10.01
C ASP A 36 -6.81 -15.98 9.60
N GLU A 37 -6.37 -14.74 9.35
CA GLU A 37 -7.26 -13.62 9.03
C GLU A 37 -7.01 -13.03 7.62
N PRO A 38 -8.07 -12.62 6.90
CA PRO A 38 -7.90 -12.04 5.57
C PRO A 38 -7.06 -10.76 5.54
N VAL A 39 -7.16 -9.93 6.59
CA VAL A 39 -6.44 -8.66 6.66
C VAL A 39 -4.94 -8.88 6.84
N ASP A 40 -4.53 -9.84 7.66
CA ASP A 40 -3.13 -10.23 7.84
C ASP A 40 -2.55 -10.74 6.50
N GLY A 41 -3.33 -11.51 5.74
CA GLY A 41 -2.95 -11.94 4.40
C GLY A 41 -2.81 -10.77 3.42
N GLU A 42 -3.69 -9.77 3.49
CA GLU A 42 -3.58 -8.54 2.70
C GLU A 42 -2.30 -7.75 3.05
N TYR A 43 -1.95 -7.58 4.34
CA TYR A 43 -0.71 -6.90 4.73
C TYR A 43 0.55 -7.69 4.37
N LEU A 44 0.52 -9.03 4.51
CA LEU A 44 1.63 -9.89 4.08
C LEU A 44 1.86 -9.80 2.57
N ALA A 45 0.78 -9.79 1.76
CA ALA A 45 0.89 -9.59 0.31
C ALA A 45 1.35 -8.18 -0.04
N ALA A 46 0.87 -7.17 0.69
CA ALA A 46 1.28 -5.79 0.52
C ALA A 46 2.78 -5.60 0.77
N GLY A 47 3.36 -6.33 1.74
CA GLY A 47 4.82 -6.36 1.98
C GLY A 47 5.62 -6.78 0.74
N LEU A 48 5.16 -7.80 0.01
CA LEU A 48 5.79 -8.21 -1.26
C LEU A 48 5.55 -7.19 -2.38
N LEU A 49 4.38 -6.56 -2.44
CA LEU A 49 4.06 -5.56 -3.46
C LEU A 49 4.77 -4.23 -3.24
N ALA A 50 5.11 -3.90 -1.99
CA ALA A 50 5.82 -2.68 -1.62
C ALA A 50 7.24 -2.60 -2.22
N VAL A 51 7.82 -3.71 -2.67
CA VAL A 51 9.07 -3.70 -3.46
C VAL A 51 8.93 -2.85 -4.74
N GLY A 52 7.73 -2.76 -5.32
CA GLY A 52 7.42 -1.89 -6.46
C GLY A 52 6.86 -0.52 -6.05
N TYR A 53 6.95 -0.12 -4.78
CA TYR A 53 6.46 1.16 -4.31
C TYR A 53 7.18 2.33 -5.00
N GLY A 54 6.42 3.33 -5.43
CA GLY A 54 6.94 4.47 -6.16
C GLY A 54 7.42 4.17 -7.59
N GLU A 55 7.32 2.93 -8.06
CA GLU A 55 7.72 2.53 -9.42
C GLU A 55 6.58 2.62 -10.43
N SER A 56 6.91 2.44 -11.72
CA SER A 56 5.91 2.43 -12.79
C SER A 56 4.98 1.21 -12.73
N ALA A 57 3.77 1.34 -13.29
CA ALA A 57 2.82 0.22 -13.36
C ALA A 57 3.37 -0.99 -14.13
N ASP A 58 4.19 -0.75 -15.16
CA ASP A 58 4.84 -1.80 -15.95
C ASP A 58 5.88 -2.58 -15.12
N TYR A 59 6.60 -1.88 -14.23
CA TYR A 59 7.53 -2.50 -13.29
C TYR A 59 6.79 -3.41 -12.30
N LEU A 60 5.72 -2.90 -11.69
CA LEU A 60 4.88 -3.68 -10.77
C LEU A 60 4.27 -4.91 -11.47
N GLU A 61 3.81 -4.77 -12.72
CA GLU A 61 3.29 -5.90 -13.50
C GLU A 61 4.35 -6.99 -13.71
N ALA A 62 5.58 -6.62 -14.05
CA ALA A 62 6.67 -7.56 -14.22
C ALA A 62 6.99 -8.33 -12.92
N PHE A 63 7.03 -7.62 -11.77
CA PHE A 63 7.22 -8.25 -10.46
C PHE A 63 6.08 -9.21 -10.10
N VAL A 64 4.83 -8.80 -10.30
CA VAL A 64 3.68 -9.67 -10.01
C VAL A 64 3.65 -10.89 -10.91
N ARG A 65 4.04 -10.78 -12.19
CA ARG A 65 4.19 -11.94 -13.08
C ARG A 65 5.23 -12.93 -12.53
N MET A 66 6.39 -12.43 -12.11
CA MET A 66 7.45 -13.25 -11.51
C MET A 66 6.97 -13.96 -10.22
N PHE A 67 6.25 -13.24 -9.34
CA PHE A 67 5.68 -13.84 -8.13
C PHE A 67 4.58 -14.84 -8.44
N ALA A 68 3.76 -14.59 -9.47
CA ALA A 68 2.70 -15.49 -9.90
C ALA A 68 3.27 -16.80 -10.45
N ASP A 69 4.29 -16.73 -11.31
CA ASP A 69 5.00 -17.92 -11.80
C ASP A 69 5.52 -18.76 -10.62
N ARG A 70 6.11 -18.11 -9.61
CA ARG A 70 6.63 -18.81 -8.44
C ARG A 70 5.53 -19.43 -7.57
N ALA A 71 4.41 -18.73 -7.38
CA ALA A 71 3.25 -19.26 -6.69
C ALA A 71 2.66 -20.50 -7.42
N GLU A 72 2.64 -20.47 -8.75
CA GLU A 72 2.20 -21.61 -9.56
C GLU A 72 3.10 -22.83 -9.45
N GLU A 73 4.42 -22.63 -9.38
CA GLU A 73 5.38 -23.70 -9.14
C GLU A 73 5.21 -24.36 -7.76
N LEU A 74 4.85 -23.57 -6.74
CA LEU A 74 4.61 -24.07 -5.39
C LEU A 74 3.32 -24.89 -5.32
N ALA A 75 2.26 -24.42 -5.98
CA ALA A 75 0.94 -25.06 -6.01
C ALA A 75 0.38 -25.46 -4.62
N THR A 76 0.63 -24.62 -3.62
CA THR A 76 0.17 -24.81 -2.24
C THR A 76 -1.06 -23.95 -1.91
N PRO A 77 -1.80 -24.26 -0.82
CA PRO A 77 -2.85 -23.38 -0.31
C PRO A 77 -2.37 -21.94 -0.05
N GLY A 78 -1.15 -21.78 0.50
CA GLY A 78 -0.55 -20.47 0.73
C GLY A 78 -0.29 -19.69 -0.56
N ALA A 79 0.18 -20.36 -1.62
CA ALA A 79 0.37 -19.75 -2.93
C ALA A 79 -0.95 -19.26 -3.55
N LEU A 80 -2.03 -20.03 -3.41
CA LEU A 80 -3.36 -19.60 -3.85
C LEU A 80 -3.87 -18.41 -3.01
N ALA A 81 -3.66 -18.42 -1.70
CA ALA A 81 -4.03 -17.31 -0.81
C ALA A 81 -3.30 -16.02 -1.19
N PHE A 82 -1.98 -16.08 -1.39
CA PHE A 82 -1.16 -14.96 -1.85
C PHE A 82 -1.71 -14.33 -3.13
N LEU A 83 -2.00 -15.13 -4.17
CA LEU A 83 -2.53 -14.62 -5.43
C LEU A 83 -3.91 -13.97 -5.28
N ARG A 84 -4.75 -14.47 -4.35
CA ARG A 84 -6.05 -13.86 -4.03
C ARG A 84 -5.89 -12.52 -3.33
N CYS A 85 -4.94 -12.39 -2.40
CA CYS A 85 -4.58 -11.10 -1.80
C CYS A 85 -4.04 -10.11 -2.84
N VAL A 86 -3.13 -10.53 -3.72
CA VAL A 86 -2.63 -9.66 -4.80
C VAL A 86 -3.78 -9.21 -5.71
N THR A 87 -4.73 -10.09 -6.01
CA THR A 87 -5.94 -9.74 -6.78
C THR A 87 -6.78 -8.68 -6.07
N SER A 88 -6.96 -8.74 -4.75
CA SER A 88 -7.73 -7.73 -3.99
C SER A 88 -7.00 -6.38 -3.91
N LEU A 89 -5.67 -6.42 -3.82
CA LEU A 89 -4.81 -5.25 -3.59
C LEU A 89 -4.43 -4.48 -4.85
N THR A 90 -4.49 -5.09 -6.03
CA THR A 90 -4.01 -4.45 -7.26
C THR A 90 -5.13 -3.94 -8.18
N ALA A 91 -4.78 -3.00 -9.05
CA ALA A 91 -5.63 -2.53 -10.14
C ALA A 91 -5.30 -3.25 -11.45
N GLU A 92 -6.07 -3.03 -12.51
CA GLU A 92 -5.71 -3.53 -13.85
C GLU A 92 -4.44 -2.84 -14.37
N PRO A 93 -3.60 -3.53 -15.16
CA PRO A 93 -3.73 -4.93 -15.61
C PRO A 93 -3.22 -5.99 -14.62
N VAL A 94 -2.49 -5.56 -13.58
CA VAL A 94 -1.83 -6.44 -12.58
C VAL A 94 -2.81 -7.41 -11.92
N ARG A 95 -4.01 -6.93 -11.58
CA ARG A 95 -5.09 -7.73 -11.01
C ARG A 95 -5.43 -8.95 -11.88
N THR A 96 -5.50 -8.76 -13.20
CA THR A 96 -5.85 -9.84 -14.11
C THR A 96 -4.77 -10.93 -14.11
N VAL A 97 -3.49 -10.56 -14.08
CA VAL A 97 -2.38 -11.53 -13.99
C VAL A 97 -2.52 -12.42 -12.75
N ALA A 98 -2.68 -11.80 -11.57
CA ALA A 98 -2.79 -12.53 -10.31
C ALA A 98 -4.03 -13.43 -10.26
N ARG A 99 -5.17 -12.91 -10.73
CA ARG A 99 -6.43 -13.66 -10.80
C ARG A 99 -6.33 -14.88 -11.70
N GLU A 100 -5.76 -14.72 -12.89
CA GLU A 100 -5.61 -15.84 -13.84
C GLU A 100 -4.70 -16.93 -13.27
N ALA A 101 -3.62 -16.57 -12.57
CA ALA A 101 -2.77 -17.53 -11.88
C ALA A 101 -3.51 -18.24 -10.73
N ALA A 102 -4.28 -17.51 -9.92
CA ALA A 102 -5.11 -18.09 -8.86
C ALA A 102 -6.14 -19.08 -9.43
N ASP A 103 -6.77 -18.74 -10.54
CA ASP A 103 -7.76 -19.59 -11.20
C ASP A 103 -7.12 -20.87 -11.76
N ARG A 104 -5.88 -20.81 -12.27
CA ARG A 104 -5.12 -22.00 -12.69
C ARG A 104 -4.80 -22.92 -11.52
N LEU A 105 -4.35 -22.38 -10.38
CA LEU A 105 -4.12 -23.17 -9.17
C LEU A 105 -5.41 -23.83 -8.65
N ALA A 106 -6.51 -23.09 -8.61
CA ALA A 106 -7.81 -23.63 -8.21
C ALA A 106 -8.28 -24.74 -9.16
N ALA A 107 -8.12 -24.56 -10.48
CA ALA A 107 -8.46 -25.57 -11.49
C ALA A 107 -7.58 -26.83 -11.39
N ALA A 108 -6.34 -26.70 -10.89
CA ALA A 108 -5.45 -27.82 -10.58
C ALA A 108 -5.82 -28.55 -9.27
N GLY A 109 -6.83 -28.07 -8.54
CA GLY A 109 -7.34 -28.71 -7.32
C GLY A 109 -6.70 -28.21 -6.03
N VAL A 110 -5.92 -27.12 -6.07
CA VAL A 110 -5.42 -26.47 -4.85
C VAL A 110 -6.60 -25.88 -4.09
N VAL A 111 -6.76 -26.30 -2.83
CA VAL A 111 -7.83 -25.81 -1.95
C VAL A 111 -7.28 -24.63 -1.14
N PRO A 112 -7.93 -23.45 -1.17
CA PRO A 112 -7.45 -22.31 -0.40
C PRO A 112 -7.70 -22.48 1.11
N PRO A 113 -6.94 -21.76 1.97
CA PRO A 113 -7.28 -21.60 3.37
C PRO A 113 -8.71 -21.08 3.59
N ALA A 114 -9.30 -21.39 4.75
CA ALA A 114 -10.72 -21.13 5.03
C ALA A 114 -11.11 -19.65 5.04
N TRP A 115 -10.16 -18.75 5.30
CA TRP A 115 -10.37 -17.30 5.31
C TRP A 115 -10.36 -16.68 3.91
N VAL A 116 -9.75 -17.33 2.91
CA VAL A 116 -9.59 -16.76 1.56
C VAL A 116 -10.92 -16.43 0.88
N PRO A 117 -11.99 -17.25 0.97
CA PRO A 117 -13.29 -16.88 0.43
C PRO A 117 -13.84 -15.55 0.97
N GLU A 118 -13.43 -15.09 2.16
CA GLU A 118 -13.83 -13.78 2.69
C GLU A 118 -13.29 -12.63 1.83
N LEU A 119 -12.18 -12.82 1.09
CA LEU A 119 -11.63 -11.81 0.17
C LEU A 119 -12.53 -11.58 -1.06
N ASP A 120 -13.33 -12.58 -1.45
CA ASP A 120 -14.24 -12.49 -2.60
C ASP A 120 -15.52 -11.73 -2.23
N GLU A 121 -15.79 -11.51 -0.93
CA GLU A 121 -16.91 -10.69 -0.49
C GLU A 121 -16.71 -9.21 -0.86
N PRO A 122 -17.77 -8.49 -1.27
CA PRO A 122 -17.67 -7.08 -1.59
C PRO A 122 -17.15 -6.26 -0.40
N LEU A 123 -16.14 -5.45 -0.66
CA LEU A 123 -15.73 -4.40 0.26
C LEU A 123 -16.76 -3.26 0.23
N THR A 124 -17.13 -2.76 1.39
CA THR A 124 -18.07 -1.66 1.56
C THR A 124 -17.44 -0.50 2.30
N ALA A 125 -17.84 0.72 1.94
CA ALA A 125 -17.40 1.94 2.59
C ALA A 125 -18.10 2.10 3.95
N GLY A 126 -17.33 2.44 4.99
CA GLY A 126 -17.83 2.76 6.31
C GLY A 126 -17.94 4.27 6.54
N GLU A 127 -17.45 4.70 7.69
CA GLU A 127 -17.39 6.09 8.12
C GLU A 127 -16.11 6.79 7.64
N PHE A 128 -16.24 8.08 7.32
CA PHE A 128 -15.13 8.98 6.98
C PHE A 128 -15.26 10.30 7.73
N VAL A 129 -14.22 10.68 8.47
CA VAL A 129 -14.17 11.94 9.22
C VAL A 129 -12.80 12.59 9.12
N ARG A 130 -12.75 13.88 9.45
CA ARG A 130 -11.57 14.72 9.46
C ARG A 130 -11.52 15.54 10.74
N TRP A 131 -10.35 15.63 11.35
CA TRP A 131 -10.04 16.63 12.38
C TRP A 131 -9.04 17.63 11.81
N PRO A 132 -9.43 18.88 11.57
CA PRO A 132 -8.48 19.89 11.13
C PRO A 132 -7.57 20.32 12.29
N ASP A 133 -6.28 20.54 12.01
CA ASP A 133 -5.41 21.13 13.01
C ASP A 133 -5.84 22.55 13.37
N THR A 134 -5.67 22.93 14.64
CA THR A 134 -6.14 24.22 15.16
C THR A 134 -5.40 25.44 14.60
N ASP A 135 -4.16 25.25 14.15
CA ASP A 135 -3.36 26.28 13.47
C ASP A 135 -3.50 26.22 11.93
N GLY A 136 -4.24 25.23 11.42
CA GLY A 136 -4.48 25.02 10.00
C GLY A 136 -3.26 24.52 9.24
N THR A 137 -2.34 23.82 9.92
CA THR A 137 -1.12 23.25 9.33
C THR A 137 -1.28 21.80 8.88
N GLY A 138 -2.44 21.20 9.12
CA GLY A 138 -2.68 19.81 8.78
C GLY A 138 -4.09 19.33 9.10
N ALA A 139 -4.26 18.02 9.01
CA ALA A 139 -5.46 17.34 9.46
C ALA A 139 -5.21 15.85 9.71
N THR A 140 -5.92 15.29 10.68
CA THR A 140 -6.06 13.85 10.85
C THR A 140 -7.29 13.38 10.07
N LEU A 141 -7.15 12.34 9.26
CA LEU A 141 -8.22 11.70 8.49
C LEU A 141 -8.46 10.29 9.00
N PHE A 142 -9.72 9.92 9.22
CA PHE A 142 -10.13 8.56 9.56
C PHE A 142 -11.04 8.00 8.48
N GLY A 143 -10.78 6.76 8.06
CA GLY A 143 -11.65 6.01 7.18
C GLY A 143 -11.78 4.56 7.59
N SER A 144 -12.99 4.02 7.48
CA SER A 144 -13.29 2.61 7.74
C SER A 144 -13.93 1.92 6.54
N PHE A 145 -13.70 0.61 6.47
CA PHE A 145 -14.18 -0.28 5.42
C PHE A 145 -14.62 -1.60 6.04
N ALA A 146 -15.60 -2.25 5.44
CA ALA A 146 -16.08 -3.55 5.91
C ALA A 146 -16.13 -4.59 4.80
N ARG A 147 -15.72 -5.82 5.11
CA ARG A 147 -15.79 -7.01 4.27
C ARG A 147 -16.08 -8.23 5.12
N ALA A 148 -16.98 -9.11 4.66
CA ALA A 148 -17.31 -10.35 5.35
C ALA A 148 -17.68 -10.19 6.85
N GLY A 149 -18.26 -9.04 7.23
CA GLY A 149 -18.62 -8.73 8.62
C GLY A 149 -17.47 -8.24 9.50
N ARG A 150 -16.25 -8.13 8.96
CA ARG A 150 -15.09 -7.50 9.60
C ARG A 150 -14.98 -6.04 9.19
N THR A 151 -14.46 -5.20 10.09
CA THR A 151 -14.21 -3.78 9.82
C THR A 151 -12.73 -3.49 10.05
N ASP A 152 -12.10 -2.84 9.08
CA ASP A 152 -10.74 -2.32 9.12
C ASP A 152 -10.74 -0.85 8.67
N GLY A 153 -9.62 -0.17 8.87
CA GLY A 153 -9.50 1.23 8.52
C GLY A 153 -8.11 1.76 8.75
N PHE A 154 -7.97 3.08 8.63
CA PHE A 154 -6.71 3.76 8.83
C PHE A 154 -6.92 5.18 9.33
N LEU A 155 -5.94 5.66 10.09
CA LEU A 155 -5.71 7.07 10.37
C LEU A 155 -4.59 7.56 9.45
N ILE A 156 -4.76 8.76 8.91
CA ILE A 156 -3.75 9.44 8.11
C ILE A 156 -3.53 10.82 8.67
N PHE A 157 -2.27 11.15 8.93
CA PHE A 157 -1.86 12.48 9.34
C PHE A 157 -1.38 13.23 8.11
N VAL A 158 -2.07 14.31 7.76
CA VAL A 158 -1.77 15.16 6.61
C VAL A 158 -1.06 16.41 7.10
N ASP A 159 0.12 16.68 6.54
CA ASP A 159 0.93 17.86 6.84
C ASP A 159 0.84 18.86 5.67
N ASP A 160 0.04 19.91 5.84
CA ASP A 160 -0.13 20.99 4.85
C ASP A 160 1.13 21.88 4.73
N GLU A 161 1.99 21.95 5.75
CA GLU A 161 3.29 22.62 5.65
C GLU A 161 4.25 21.83 4.76
N ASN A 162 4.09 20.51 4.70
CA ASN A 162 4.78 19.60 3.79
C ASN A 162 3.95 19.31 2.52
N CYS A 163 3.38 20.36 1.93
CA CYS A 163 2.63 20.28 0.67
C CYS A 163 1.40 19.35 0.70
N GLY A 164 0.84 19.12 1.89
CA GLY A 164 -0.30 18.23 2.11
C GLY A 164 0.06 16.76 2.06
N ALA A 165 1.32 16.38 2.30
CA ALA A 165 1.76 14.99 2.25
C ALA A 165 1.22 14.17 3.44
N ALA A 166 1.01 12.87 3.20
CA ALA A 166 0.76 11.92 4.27
C ALA A 166 2.05 11.78 5.10
N TYR A 167 2.08 12.40 6.28
CA TYR A 167 3.19 12.30 7.22
C TYR A 167 3.25 10.90 7.84
N ASP A 168 2.08 10.37 8.22
CA ASP A 168 1.95 9.04 8.78
C ASP A 168 0.63 8.38 8.34
N LEU A 169 0.64 7.04 8.29
CA LEU A 169 -0.47 6.19 7.87
C LEU A 169 -0.53 4.97 8.80
N ALA A 170 -1.48 5.00 9.74
CA ALA A 170 -1.63 3.99 10.76
C ALA A 170 -2.85 3.09 10.46
N PRO A 171 -2.65 1.81 10.09
CA PRO A 171 -3.75 0.89 9.88
C PRO A 171 -4.29 0.30 11.19
N PHE A 172 -5.61 0.07 11.25
CA PHE A 172 -6.26 -0.54 12.40
C PHE A 172 -7.33 -1.55 11.98
N VAL A 173 -7.51 -2.59 12.81
CA VAL A 173 -8.47 -3.68 12.59
C VAL A 173 -9.33 -3.91 13.82
N GLY A 174 -10.60 -4.25 13.61
CA GLY A 174 -11.51 -4.68 14.69
C GLY A 174 -11.59 -3.70 15.86
N GLU A 175 -11.36 -4.20 17.08
CA GLU A 175 -11.39 -3.38 18.30
C GLU A 175 -10.32 -2.28 18.31
N GLY A 176 -9.16 -2.51 17.67
CA GLY A 176 -8.11 -1.52 17.56
C GLY A 176 -8.56 -0.26 16.79
N LEU A 177 -9.42 -0.43 15.78
CA LEU A 177 -9.99 0.69 15.01
C LEU A 177 -10.98 1.50 15.84
N ILE A 178 -11.78 0.83 16.68
CA ILE A 178 -12.74 1.49 17.57
C ILE A 178 -11.99 2.30 18.62
N GLU A 179 -10.94 1.69 19.21
CA GLU A 179 -10.13 2.34 20.22
C GLU A 179 -9.32 3.50 19.65
N SER A 180 -8.72 3.34 18.46
CA SER A 180 -7.99 4.44 17.81
C SER A 180 -8.90 5.62 17.51
N ARG A 181 -10.11 5.38 16.97
CA ARG A 181 -11.11 6.44 16.80
C ARG A 181 -11.43 7.15 18.11
N ARG A 182 -11.75 6.41 19.17
CA ARG A 182 -12.07 6.98 20.48
C ARG A 182 -10.92 7.84 21.03
N LEU A 183 -9.67 7.37 20.89
CA LEU A 183 -8.49 8.10 21.34
C LEU A 183 -8.26 9.35 20.50
N THR A 184 -8.46 9.30 19.19
CA THR A 184 -8.39 10.48 18.31
C THR A 184 -9.45 11.50 18.72
N ASP A 185 -10.70 11.10 18.96
CA ASP A 185 -11.76 11.99 19.44
C ASP A 185 -11.40 12.71 20.77
N GLU A 186 -10.60 12.07 21.63
CA GLU A 186 -10.18 12.61 22.92
C GLU A 186 -8.93 13.50 22.83
N GLN A 187 -8.08 13.28 21.85
CA GLN A 187 -6.79 13.96 21.70
C GLN A 187 -6.87 15.15 20.73
N GLU A 188 -7.70 15.06 19.70
CA GLU A 188 -7.83 16.12 18.71
C GLU A 188 -8.54 17.34 19.32
N PRO A 189 -7.89 18.53 19.29
CA PRO A 189 -8.45 19.72 19.92
C PRO A 189 -9.59 20.35 19.11
N ALA A 190 -9.72 20.01 17.83
CA ALA A 190 -10.78 20.49 16.95
C ALA A 190 -11.96 19.51 16.89
N ASP A 191 -13.16 20.03 16.62
CA ASP A 191 -14.33 19.20 16.40
C ASP A 191 -14.17 18.37 15.11
N GLU A 192 -14.69 17.14 15.11
CA GLU A 192 -14.72 16.30 13.93
C GLU A 192 -15.62 16.87 12.83
N GLU A 193 -15.20 16.70 11.58
CA GLU A 193 -15.96 17.04 10.38
C GLU A 193 -16.27 15.77 9.59
N PRO A 194 -17.55 15.37 9.44
CA PRO A 194 -17.92 14.27 8.56
C PRO A 194 -17.56 14.59 7.10
N VAL A 195 -16.93 13.63 6.42
CA VAL A 195 -16.48 13.78 5.04
C VAL A 195 -17.24 12.81 4.13
N THR A 196 -17.57 13.24 2.91
CA THR A 196 -18.17 12.32 1.93
C THR A 196 -17.11 11.32 1.43
N ALA A 197 -17.51 10.10 1.07
CA ALA A 197 -16.59 9.08 0.54
C ALA A 197 -15.73 9.57 -0.63
N GLY A 198 -16.28 10.40 -1.52
CA GLY A 198 -15.53 10.93 -2.67
C GLY A 198 -14.52 12.00 -2.27
N GLU A 199 -14.88 12.86 -1.31
CA GLU A 199 -13.96 13.87 -0.78
C GLU A 199 -12.84 13.21 0.06
N PHE A 200 -13.18 12.22 0.89
CA PHE A 200 -12.19 11.44 1.65
C PHE A 200 -11.20 10.78 0.69
N ARG A 201 -11.70 10.11 -0.35
CA ARG A 201 -10.86 9.55 -1.41
C ARG A 201 -9.93 10.60 -2.00
N TRP A 202 -10.44 11.77 -2.36
CA TRP A 202 -9.64 12.83 -2.97
C TRP A 202 -8.52 13.32 -2.04
N GLN A 203 -8.82 13.57 -0.75
CA GLN A 203 -7.84 14.06 0.22
C GLN A 203 -6.74 13.02 0.48
N VAL A 204 -7.12 11.76 0.72
CA VAL A 204 -6.15 10.70 0.96
C VAL A 204 -5.28 10.44 -0.28
N GLN A 205 -5.86 10.40 -1.48
CA GLN A 205 -5.07 10.21 -2.69
C GLN A 205 -4.08 11.36 -2.91
N ALA A 206 -4.48 12.60 -2.68
CA ALA A 206 -3.59 13.75 -2.78
C ALA A 206 -2.42 13.65 -1.78
N ALA A 207 -2.70 13.26 -0.54
CA ALA A 207 -1.68 13.15 0.51
C ALA A 207 -0.66 12.03 0.23
N LEU A 208 -1.14 10.85 -0.19
CA LEU A 208 -0.27 9.73 -0.56
C LEU A 208 0.55 10.04 -1.82
N ASP A 209 -0.04 10.70 -2.82
CA ASP A 209 0.69 11.08 -4.04
C ASP A 209 1.78 12.12 -3.74
N ALA A 210 1.53 13.08 -2.83
CA ALA A 210 2.55 14.03 -2.37
C ALA A 210 3.67 13.33 -1.59
N ARG A 211 3.33 12.41 -0.68
CA ARG A 211 4.32 11.61 0.08
C ARG A 211 5.20 10.78 -0.85
N MET A 212 4.62 10.09 -1.82
CA MET A 212 5.37 9.30 -2.80
C MET A 212 6.39 10.14 -3.60
N VAL A 213 6.09 11.41 -3.91
CA VAL A 213 7.06 12.32 -4.56
C VAL A 213 8.23 12.62 -3.62
N HIS A 214 7.95 12.87 -2.34
CA HIS A 214 8.99 13.10 -1.33
C HIS A 214 9.87 11.86 -1.13
N ASP A 215 9.27 10.67 -1.00
CA ASP A 215 9.99 9.41 -0.82
C ASP A 215 10.92 9.13 -2.00
N ARG A 216 10.43 9.34 -3.23
CA ARG A 216 11.26 9.20 -4.44
C ARG A 216 12.39 10.22 -4.46
N GLY A 217 12.11 11.48 -4.16
CA GLY A 217 13.12 12.54 -4.10
C GLY A 217 14.22 12.25 -3.06
N ALA A 218 13.84 11.77 -1.89
CA ALA A 218 14.76 11.35 -0.84
C ALA A 218 15.62 10.16 -1.27
N ARG A 219 15.00 9.13 -1.87
CA ARG A 219 15.71 7.97 -2.42
C ARG A 219 16.72 8.36 -3.51
N ASP A 220 16.31 9.22 -4.44
CA ASP A 220 17.18 9.73 -5.52
C ASP A 220 18.35 10.58 -4.96
N ALA A 221 18.14 11.24 -3.83
CA ALA A 221 19.16 11.98 -3.10
C ALA A 221 20.05 11.08 -2.19
N GLY A 222 19.77 9.77 -2.11
CA GLY A 222 20.48 8.83 -1.25
C GLY A 222 20.21 9.04 0.24
N VAL A 223 19.07 9.64 0.59
CA VAL A 223 18.61 9.76 1.98
C VAL A 223 17.97 8.45 2.38
N GLU A 224 18.57 7.77 3.36
CA GLU A 224 17.95 6.63 4.02
C GLU A 224 16.93 7.14 5.04
N TRP A 225 15.73 6.57 5.01
CA TRP A 225 14.70 6.84 5.99
C TRP A 225 14.99 6.05 7.27
N GLU A 226 14.62 6.61 8.41
CA GLU A 226 14.67 5.88 9.68
C GLU A 226 13.69 4.71 9.62
N GLU A 227 14.16 3.53 10.02
CA GLU A 227 13.28 2.38 10.22
C GLU A 227 12.22 2.72 11.29
N PRO A 228 11.03 2.10 11.24
CA PRO A 228 10.02 2.31 12.26
C PRO A 228 10.61 2.08 13.66
N GLU A 229 10.29 2.96 14.61
CA GLU A 229 10.82 2.84 15.99
C GLU A 229 10.29 1.59 16.71
N GLU A 230 9.13 1.08 16.30
CA GLU A 230 8.48 -0.10 16.85
C GLU A 230 8.65 -1.30 15.91
N ASP A 231 9.20 -2.41 16.43
CA ASP A 231 9.50 -3.63 15.66
C ASP A 231 8.26 -4.25 14.98
N ASP A 232 7.04 -3.92 15.43
CA ASP A 232 5.76 -4.40 14.90
C ASP A 232 4.97 -3.36 14.08
N ALA A 233 5.53 -2.17 13.86
CA ALA A 233 4.89 -1.16 13.03
C ALA A 233 4.84 -1.60 11.56
N ILE A 234 3.70 -1.36 10.92
CA ILE A 234 3.54 -1.62 9.48
C ILE A 234 4.24 -0.50 8.71
N PRO A 235 5.21 -0.81 7.81
CA PRO A 235 5.87 0.21 7.01
C PRO A 235 4.88 1.00 6.15
N HIS A 236 5.17 2.28 5.93
CA HIS A 236 4.27 3.20 5.23
C HIS A 236 3.87 2.68 3.85
N GLU A 237 4.85 2.21 3.07
CA GLU A 237 4.67 1.66 1.73
C GLU A 237 3.77 0.43 1.71
N VAL A 238 3.79 -0.38 2.78
CA VAL A 238 2.93 -1.56 2.94
C VAL A 238 1.49 -1.11 3.24
N ALA A 239 1.33 -0.18 4.19
CA ALA A 239 0.02 0.36 4.52
C ALA A 239 -0.60 1.11 3.33
N GLU A 240 0.21 1.82 2.54
CA GLU A 240 -0.25 2.57 1.36
C GLU A 240 -0.83 1.63 0.29
N VAL A 241 -0.22 0.47 0.04
CA VAL A 241 -0.75 -0.52 -0.91
C VAL A 241 -2.17 -0.94 -0.52
N VAL A 242 -2.41 -1.21 0.77
CA VAL A 242 -3.74 -1.56 1.28
C VAL A 242 -4.69 -0.37 1.23
N ALA A 243 -4.25 0.82 1.66
CA ALA A 243 -5.05 2.03 1.64
C ALA A 243 -5.52 2.36 0.21
N ARG A 244 -4.61 2.37 -0.78
CA ARG A 244 -4.96 2.57 -2.20
C ARG A 244 -5.94 1.51 -2.69
N ALA A 245 -5.83 0.27 -2.22
CA ALA A 245 -6.79 -0.77 -2.57
C ALA A 245 -8.20 -0.49 -2.05
N ARG A 246 -8.31 -0.03 -0.81
CA ARG A 246 -9.58 0.38 -0.19
C ARG A 246 -10.17 1.62 -0.87
N LEU A 247 -9.37 2.63 -1.20
CA LEU A 247 -9.83 3.85 -1.88
C LEU A 247 -10.46 3.61 -3.26
N ARG A 248 -10.07 2.54 -3.96
CA ARG A 248 -10.62 2.24 -5.30
C ARG A 248 -12.11 1.97 -5.31
N ILE A 249 -12.72 1.53 -4.19
CA ILE A 249 -14.16 1.30 -4.11
C ILE A 249 -14.97 2.58 -3.90
N LEU A 250 -14.31 3.68 -3.50
CA LEU A 250 -14.97 4.96 -3.24
C LEU A 250 -15.21 5.72 -4.55
N PRO A 251 -16.23 6.58 -4.64
CA PRO A 251 -16.47 7.37 -5.85
C PRO A 251 -15.31 8.33 -6.13
N VAL A 252 -14.95 8.48 -7.40
CA VAL A 252 -13.94 9.48 -7.82
C VAL A 252 -14.54 10.87 -7.67
N ALA A 253 -13.85 11.77 -6.98
CA ALA A 253 -14.26 13.17 -6.91
C ALA A 253 -14.18 13.84 -8.29
N ALA A 254 -15.10 14.77 -8.57
CA ALA A 254 -15.03 15.57 -9.79
C ALA A 254 -13.86 16.58 -9.78
N LYS A 255 -13.29 16.84 -8.59
CA LYS A 255 -12.16 17.72 -8.38
C LYS A 255 -10.88 17.04 -8.86
N PRO A 256 -10.05 17.69 -9.70
CA PRO A 256 -8.75 17.13 -10.09
C PRO A 256 -7.84 17.01 -8.87
N LEU A 257 -6.97 16.01 -8.85
CA LEU A 257 -5.89 15.94 -7.86
C LEU A 257 -4.94 17.14 -8.04
N PRO A 258 -4.38 17.68 -6.94
CA PRO A 258 -3.41 18.75 -7.04
C PRO A 258 -2.15 18.26 -7.76
N ILE A 259 -1.51 19.14 -8.53
CA ILE A 259 -0.16 18.86 -9.04
C ILE A 259 0.79 19.17 -7.89
N HIS A 260 1.53 18.17 -7.43
CA HIS A 260 2.55 18.36 -6.42
C HIS A 260 3.79 19.03 -7.04
N VAL A 261 4.17 20.21 -6.54
CA VAL A 261 5.34 20.99 -6.96
C VAL A 261 6.03 21.49 -5.70
N HIS A 262 7.33 21.22 -5.51
CA HIS A 262 8.02 21.78 -4.34
C HIS A 262 8.11 23.31 -4.48
N PRO A 263 7.84 24.07 -3.39
CA PRO A 263 7.87 25.53 -3.40
C PRO A 263 9.19 26.14 -3.89
N GLU A 264 10.30 25.43 -3.69
CA GLU A 264 11.64 25.83 -4.12
C GLU A 264 11.85 25.79 -5.65
N PHE A 265 10.97 25.13 -6.41
CA PHE A 265 10.99 25.11 -7.87
C PHE A 265 10.02 26.11 -8.52
N GLU A 266 9.08 26.72 -7.78
CA GLU A 266 8.22 27.78 -8.32
C GLU A 266 8.97 29.11 -8.56
N ALA A 267 10.06 29.35 -7.80
CA ALA A 267 10.85 30.58 -7.93
C ALA A 267 11.64 30.70 -9.25
N GLY A 268 11.63 29.68 -10.12
CA GLY A 268 12.34 29.65 -11.40
C GLY A 268 11.48 29.78 -12.66
N LEU A 269 10.16 29.94 -12.53
CA LEU A 269 9.20 29.92 -13.65
C LEU A 269 8.44 31.24 -13.88
N VAL A 270 9.00 32.39 -13.49
CA VAL A 270 8.48 33.72 -13.84
C VAL A 270 9.45 34.47 -14.76
#